data_AF-A0A3R7DLW5-F1
#
_entry.id   AF-A0A3R7DLW5-F1
#
_cell.length_a   1.000
_cell.length_b   1.000
_cell.length_c   1.000
_cell.angle_alpha   90.00
_cell.angle_beta   90.00
_cell.angle_gamma   90.00
#
_symmetry.space_group_name_H-M   'P 1'
#
loop_
_entity.id
_entity.type
_entity.pdbx_description
1 polymer ?
#
loop_
_entity_poly.entity_id
_entity_poly.type
_entity_poly.pdbx_seq_one_letter_code
_entity_poly.pdbx_strand_id
1 'polypeptide(L)'
;MKNEFEGIPQQEPKKPKSPEILKLPEVRISAASFSRIKDSEGRLALLVNFSMAKKGTTVLTPIGGGIKITPEGLGMIKDLLDIDETTFEKENDLRFIMKGVDINKFREWFLSKQQREADPHRELHEELIDETGLLDSNDLEDAQCSEATYATELADFNPQGIPGLKSLRILEVFDVELKPEAQEKLAKSSRDPNPLIHFVTEEEIRNGQTSDGIKIATVSESLLDAQGELVEFE
;
A
#
# COMPACT_ATOMS: atom_id res chain seq x y z
N MET A 1 5.56 42.01 21.01
CA MET A 1 4.97 41.25 19.88
C MET A 1 4.78 39.82 20.34
N LYS A 2 3.53 39.39 20.51
CA LYS A 2 3.19 38.00 20.80
C LYS A 2 2.93 37.32 19.45
N ASN A 3 3.68 36.26 19.14
CA ASN A 3 3.39 35.40 18.00
C ASN A 3 2.24 34.47 18.39
N GLU A 4 1.07 34.69 17.82
CA GLU A 4 -0.03 33.74 17.82
C GLU A 4 0.18 32.83 16.60
N PHE A 5 0.73 31.64 16.84
CA PHE A 5 0.60 30.53 15.90
C PHE A 5 -0.84 30.02 16.05
N GLU A 6 -1.70 30.42 15.13
CA GLU A 6 -3.00 29.78 14.95
C GLU A 6 -2.74 28.33 14.55
N GLY A 7 -3.10 27.41 15.44
CA GLY A 7 -3.01 25.98 15.19
C GLY A 7 -3.86 25.62 13.99
N ILE A 8 -3.23 24.99 12.99
CA ILE A 8 -3.94 24.35 11.89
C ILE A 8 -4.90 23.35 12.52
N PRO A 9 -6.21 23.42 12.26
CA PRO A 9 -7.15 22.46 12.80
C PRO A 9 -6.75 21.07 12.32
N GLN A 10 -6.41 20.19 13.28
CA GLN A 10 -6.27 18.76 13.02
C GLN A 10 -7.61 18.30 12.45
N GLN A 11 -7.63 17.92 11.17
CA GLN A 11 -8.81 17.33 10.57
C GLN A 11 -9.12 16.06 11.34
N GLU A 12 -10.35 15.95 11.85
CA GLU A 12 -10.81 14.70 12.45
C GLU A 12 -10.60 13.55 11.44
N PRO A 13 -10.13 12.38 11.90
CA PRO A 13 -9.94 11.23 11.03
C PRO A 13 -11.23 10.94 10.28
N LYS A 14 -11.20 11.02 8.95
CA LYS A 14 -12.34 10.62 8.12
C LYS A 14 -12.61 9.15 8.41
N LYS A 15 -13.71 8.85 9.12
CA LYS A 15 -14.21 7.49 9.29
C LYS A 15 -14.22 6.80 7.93
N PRO A 16 -13.67 5.57 7.80
CA PRO A 16 -13.66 4.88 6.53
C PRO A 16 -15.10 4.71 6.07
N LYS A 17 -15.39 5.27 4.90
CA LYS A 17 -16.65 5.02 4.22
C LYS A 17 -16.67 3.54 3.88
N SER A 18 -17.51 2.74 4.52
CA SER A 18 -18.48 1.88 3.82
C SER A 18 -19.18 0.90 4.76
N PRO A 19 -20.30 1.32 5.39
CA PRO A 19 -21.31 0.43 6.00
C PRO A 19 -22.02 -0.54 5.04
N GLU A 20 -21.43 -0.72 3.86
CA GLU A 20 -21.83 -1.67 2.84
C GLU A 20 -21.06 -2.99 2.97
N ILE A 21 -19.83 -3.00 3.49
CA ILE A 21 -18.97 -4.19 3.50
C ILE A 21 -19.60 -5.33 4.29
N LEU A 22 -20.11 -5.05 5.50
CA LEU A 22 -20.79 -6.04 6.35
C LEU A 22 -22.01 -6.67 5.69
N LYS A 23 -22.59 -6.01 4.68
CA LYS A 23 -23.79 -6.48 3.95
C LYS A 23 -23.43 -7.24 2.67
N LEU A 24 -22.16 -7.22 2.26
CA LEU A 24 -21.73 -7.95 1.08
C LEU A 24 -21.73 -9.46 1.38
N PRO A 25 -22.35 -10.29 0.51
CA PRO A 25 -22.29 -11.73 0.67
C PRO A 25 -20.84 -12.22 0.62
N GLU A 26 -20.05 -11.64 -0.29
CA GLU A 26 -18.62 -11.88 -0.44
C GLU A 26 -17.91 -10.57 -0.76
N VAL A 27 -16.67 -10.46 -0.28
CA VAL A 27 -15.76 -9.35 -0.53
C VAL A 27 -14.37 -9.91 -0.77
N ARG A 28 -13.67 -9.37 -1.77
CA ARG A 28 -12.24 -9.63 -1.94
C ARG A 28 -11.46 -8.77 -0.97
N ILE A 29 -10.61 -9.39 -0.17
CA ILE A 29 -9.58 -8.72 0.61
C ILE A 29 -8.32 -8.58 -0.22
N SER A 30 -7.70 -7.42 -0.12
CA SER A 30 -6.41 -7.12 -0.72
C SER A 30 -5.56 -6.40 0.31
N ALA A 31 -4.82 -7.15 1.13
CA ALA A 31 -3.92 -6.55 2.11
C ALA A 31 -2.53 -6.34 1.50
N ALA A 32 -2.02 -5.13 1.61
CA ALA A 32 -0.71 -4.75 1.05
C ALA A 32 0.06 -3.84 2.01
N SER A 33 1.38 -3.88 1.92
CA SER A 33 2.29 -2.98 2.63
C SER A 33 2.97 -2.07 1.62
N PHE A 34 2.98 -0.77 1.91
CA PHE A 34 3.64 0.25 1.10
C PHE A 34 4.66 1.04 1.90
N SER A 35 5.76 1.37 1.23
CA SER A 35 6.79 2.26 1.75
C SER A 35 6.57 3.68 1.23
N ARG A 36 6.44 4.61 2.17
CA ARG A 36 6.34 6.04 1.92
C ARG A 36 7.72 6.67 2.09
N ILE A 37 8.41 6.86 0.96
CA ILE A 37 9.71 7.54 0.91
C ILE A 37 9.49 8.95 0.36
N LYS A 38 10.01 9.95 1.06
CA LYS A 38 9.95 11.36 0.65
C LYS A 38 11.34 11.89 0.31
N ASP A 39 11.44 12.74 -0.69
CA ASP A 39 12.66 13.52 -0.91
C ASP A 39 12.73 14.75 0.02
N SER A 40 13.79 15.55 -0.12
CA SER A 40 13.99 16.78 0.65
C SER A 40 12.94 17.86 0.41
N GLU A 41 12.14 17.77 -0.65
CA GLU A 41 11.06 18.70 -0.99
C GLU A 41 9.70 18.16 -0.53
N GLY A 42 9.65 16.97 0.09
CA GLY A 42 8.43 16.32 0.54
C GLY A 42 7.67 15.59 -0.57
N ARG A 43 8.25 15.46 -1.77
CA ARG A 43 7.67 14.67 -2.87
C ARG A 43 7.81 13.19 -2.59
N LEU A 44 6.83 12.42 -3.04
CA LEU A 44 6.70 11.00 -2.77
C LEU A 44 7.29 10.16 -3.89
N ALA A 45 8.08 9.16 -3.53
CA ALA A 45 8.64 8.21 -4.49
C ALA A 45 7.58 7.21 -4.96
N LEU A 46 7.41 7.08 -6.27
CA LEU A 46 6.60 6.04 -6.93
C LEU A 46 7.45 5.33 -7.98
N LEU A 47 7.21 4.03 -8.18
CA LEU A 47 7.90 3.23 -9.20
C LEU A 47 7.07 3.09 -10.47
N VAL A 48 7.75 2.90 -11.60
CA VAL A 48 7.12 2.48 -12.84
C VAL A 48 6.64 1.04 -12.70
N ASN A 49 5.35 0.81 -12.90
CA ASN A 49 4.79 -0.54 -12.89
C ASN A 49 5.26 -1.35 -14.11
N PHE A 50 6.23 -2.24 -13.92
CA PHE A 50 6.82 -3.04 -14.99
C PHE A 50 5.82 -3.92 -15.74
N SER A 51 4.82 -4.48 -15.06
CA SER A 51 3.79 -5.31 -15.69
C SER A 51 2.96 -4.52 -16.72
N MET A 52 2.67 -3.26 -16.41
CA MET A 52 1.97 -2.34 -17.32
C MET A 52 2.90 -1.77 -18.39
N ALA A 53 4.16 -1.44 -18.03
CA ALA A 53 5.15 -0.94 -18.98
C ALA A 53 5.43 -1.96 -20.09
N LYS A 54 5.50 -3.26 -19.76
CA LYS A 54 5.61 -4.36 -20.75
C LYS A 54 4.43 -4.41 -21.73
N LYS A 55 3.27 -3.85 -21.36
CA LYS A 55 2.07 -3.72 -22.20
C LYS A 55 2.00 -2.36 -22.90
N GLY A 56 3.08 -1.58 -22.87
CA GLY A 56 3.18 -0.26 -23.52
C GLY A 56 2.47 0.86 -22.77
N THR A 57 2.12 0.67 -21.50
CA THR A 57 1.47 1.69 -20.67
C THR A 57 2.31 1.99 -19.44
N THR A 58 2.81 3.22 -19.31
CA THR A 58 3.52 3.65 -18.10
C THR A 58 2.50 4.10 -17.05
N VAL A 59 2.51 3.44 -15.89
CA VAL A 59 1.72 3.79 -14.72
C VAL A 59 2.63 3.79 -13.51
N LEU A 60 2.55 4.82 -12.68
CA LEU A 60 3.28 4.91 -11.42
C LEU A 60 2.49 4.27 -10.29
N THR A 61 3.15 3.46 -9.47
CA THR A 61 2.58 2.79 -8.30
C THR A 61 3.44 3.00 -7.05
N PRO A 62 2.86 2.89 -5.83
CA PRO A 62 3.63 2.91 -4.60
C PRO A 62 4.71 1.83 -4.58
N ILE A 63 5.73 2.04 -3.75
CA ILE A 63 6.71 1.00 -3.46
C ILE A 63 6.08 -0.01 -2.52
N GLY A 64 5.88 -1.24 -2.99
CA GLY A 64 5.48 -2.41 -2.22
C GLY A 64 4.29 -3.18 -2.77
N GLY A 65 3.79 -4.13 -1.98
CA GLY A 65 3.05 -5.25 -2.53
C GLY A 65 2.20 -6.02 -1.52
N GLY A 66 1.74 -7.19 -1.95
CA GLY A 66 0.82 -8.02 -1.17
C GLY A 66 1.51 -8.61 0.06
N ILE A 67 0.89 -8.47 1.23
CA ILE A 67 1.45 -8.97 2.49
C ILE A 67 1.52 -10.50 2.46
N LYS A 68 2.67 -11.05 2.84
CA LYS A 68 2.85 -12.50 2.97
C LYS A 68 2.35 -13.05 4.29
N ILE A 69 1.85 -14.27 4.25
CA ILE A 69 1.38 -15.03 5.41
C ILE A 69 2.16 -16.34 5.53
N THR A 70 2.46 -16.79 6.75
CA THR A 70 3.09 -18.11 6.97
C THR A 70 2.07 -19.23 6.76
N PRO A 71 2.51 -20.49 6.55
CA PRO A 71 1.60 -21.63 6.49
C PRO A 71 0.71 -21.77 7.74
N GLU A 72 1.27 -21.48 8.92
CA GLU A 72 0.52 -21.48 10.18
C GLU A 72 -0.54 -20.37 10.21
N GLY A 73 -0.18 -19.16 9.77
CA GLY A 73 -1.11 -18.04 9.67
C GLY A 73 -2.24 -18.34 8.67
N LEU A 74 -1.92 -18.99 7.56
CA LEU A 74 -2.92 -19.42 6.57
C LEU A 74 -3.93 -20.40 7.21
N GLY A 75 -3.45 -21.34 8.01
CA GLY A 75 -4.32 -22.23 8.79
C GLY A 75 -5.23 -21.46 9.75
N MET A 76 -4.67 -20.50 10.50
CA MET A 76 -5.44 -19.66 11.44
C MET A 76 -6.54 -18.86 10.72
N ILE A 77 -6.23 -18.25 9.58
CA ILE A 77 -7.20 -17.45 8.82
C ILE A 77 -8.32 -18.31 8.24
N LYS A 78 -7.98 -19.49 7.71
CA LYS A 78 -8.98 -20.44 7.19
C LYS A 78 -9.97 -20.87 8.27
N ASP A 79 -9.45 -21.22 9.45
CA ASP A 79 -10.29 -21.62 10.59
C ASP A 79 -11.11 -20.44 11.15
N LEU A 80 -10.53 -19.25 11.24
CA LEU A 80 -11.18 -18.05 11.77
C LEU A 80 -12.36 -17.59 10.90
N LEU A 81 -12.19 -17.68 9.58
CA LEU A 81 -13.13 -17.14 8.58
C LEU A 81 -14.00 -18.23 7.94
N ASP A 82 -13.78 -19.51 8.26
CA ASP A 82 -14.45 -20.66 7.64
C ASP A 82 -14.32 -20.63 6.10
N ILE A 83 -13.08 -20.49 5.62
CA ILE A 83 -12.72 -20.46 4.19
C ILE A 83 -11.69 -21.53 3.85
N ASP A 84 -11.57 -21.86 2.56
CA ASP A 84 -10.60 -22.83 2.05
C ASP A 84 -9.42 -22.15 1.32
N GLU A 85 -8.46 -22.94 0.83
CA GLU A 85 -7.30 -22.40 0.11
C GLU A 85 -7.64 -21.86 -1.28
N THR A 86 -8.76 -22.30 -1.88
CA THR A 86 -9.16 -21.93 -3.24
C THR A 86 -9.67 -20.49 -3.32
N THR A 87 -9.96 -19.87 -2.17
CA THR A 87 -10.33 -18.46 -2.10
C THR A 87 -9.14 -17.52 -2.28
N PHE A 88 -7.91 -18.00 -2.14
CA PHE A 88 -6.68 -17.21 -2.24
C PHE A 88 -6.23 -17.09 -3.70
N GLU A 89 -5.75 -15.90 -4.10
CA GLU A 89 -5.26 -15.68 -5.46
C GLU A 89 -3.90 -16.32 -5.72
N LYS A 90 -3.06 -16.36 -4.68
CA LYS A 90 -1.71 -16.93 -4.70
C LYS A 90 -1.43 -17.55 -3.34
N GLU A 91 -0.65 -18.63 -3.35
CA GLU A 91 -0.17 -19.26 -2.13
C GLU A 91 0.60 -18.23 -1.28
N ASN A 92 0.23 -18.15 0.00
CA ASN A 92 0.86 -17.31 1.02
C ASN A 92 0.74 -15.79 0.82
N ASP A 93 -0.30 -15.30 0.13
CA ASP A 93 -0.55 -13.88 -0.09
C ASP A 93 -1.91 -13.46 0.50
N LEU A 94 -1.99 -12.33 1.21
CA LEU A 94 -3.25 -11.82 1.79
C LEU A 94 -4.17 -11.16 0.75
N ARG A 95 -4.41 -11.87 -0.35
CA ARG A 95 -5.41 -11.58 -1.38
C ARG A 95 -6.33 -12.78 -1.53
N PHE A 96 -7.54 -12.65 -1.01
CA PHE A 96 -8.51 -13.75 -0.96
C PHE A 96 -9.96 -13.24 -0.90
N ILE A 97 -10.92 -14.14 -1.04
CA ILE A 97 -12.36 -13.84 -0.90
C ILE A 97 -12.89 -14.37 0.44
N MET A 98 -13.71 -13.58 1.12
CA MET A 98 -14.39 -13.96 2.37
C MET A 98 -15.77 -13.33 2.45
N LYS A 99 -16.57 -13.72 3.44
CA LYS A 99 -17.87 -13.10 3.72
C LYS A 99 -17.66 -11.71 4.33
N GLY A 100 -18.46 -10.74 3.91
CA GLY A 100 -18.37 -9.36 4.44
C GLY A 100 -18.59 -9.27 5.94
N VAL A 101 -19.44 -10.13 6.51
CA VAL A 101 -19.74 -10.20 7.95
C VAL A 101 -18.54 -10.58 8.82
N ASP A 102 -17.50 -11.19 8.26
CA ASP A 102 -16.32 -11.63 9.01
C ASP A 102 -15.19 -10.59 9.01
N ILE A 103 -15.40 -9.39 8.43
CA ILE A 103 -14.34 -8.38 8.26
C ILE A 103 -13.71 -7.92 9.57
N ASN A 104 -14.49 -7.77 10.64
CA ASN A 104 -13.96 -7.35 11.93
C ASN A 104 -13.13 -8.46 12.59
N LYS A 105 -13.46 -9.75 12.37
CA LYS A 105 -12.60 -10.87 12.79
C LYS A 105 -11.26 -10.84 12.06
N PHE A 106 -11.30 -10.66 10.74
CA PHE A 106 -10.08 -10.53 9.94
C PHE A 106 -9.24 -9.34 10.41
N ARG A 107 -9.87 -8.17 10.62
CA ARG A 107 -9.21 -6.95 11.12
C ARG A 107 -8.48 -7.21 12.43
N GLU A 108 -9.13 -7.84 13.41
CA GLU A 108 -8.53 -8.14 14.71
C GLU A 108 -7.29 -9.04 14.56
N TRP A 109 -7.41 -10.11 13.77
CA TRP A 109 -6.26 -10.96 13.46
C TRP A 109 -5.16 -10.19 12.72
N PHE A 110 -5.51 -9.38 11.73
CA PHE A 110 -4.57 -8.59 10.95
C PHE A 110 -3.78 -7.65 11.85
N LEU A 111 -4.44 -6.92 12.74
CA LEU A 111 -3.81 -6.01 13.70
C LEU A 111 -2.97 -6.71 14.76
N SER A 112 -3.18 -8.01 15.00
CA SER A 112 -2.33 -8.79 15.90
C SER A 112 -0.90 -8.97 15.37
N LYS A 113 -0.68 -8.77 14.06
CA LYS A 113 0.58 -9.00 13.34
C LYS A 113 1.11 -10.44 13.47
N GLN A 114 0.31 -11.39 13.97
CA GLN A 114 0.75 -12.77 14.18
C GLN A 114 0.78 -13.54 12.86
N GLN A 115 1.87 -14.28 12.63
CA GLN A 115 1.99 -15.23 11.52
C GLN A 115 1.83 -14.61 10.12
N ARG A 116 2.15 -13.32 9.99
CA ARG A 116 2.25 -12.61 8.72
C ARG A 116 3.47 -11.70 8.72
N GLU A 117 3.86 -11.26 7.53
CA GLU A 117 4.75 -10.13 7.35
C GLU A 117 4.14 -8.88 8.01
N ALA A 118 4.97 -8.12 8.74
CA ALA A 118 4.55 -7.00 9.55
C ALA A 118 5.48 -5.77 9.43
N ASP A 119 6.39 -5.82 8.47
CA ASP A 119 7.35 -4.76 8.14
C ASP A 119 7.50 -4.70 6.60
N PRO A 120 8.02 -3.59 6.05
CA PRO A 120 8.11 -3.40 4.61
C PRO A 120 9.42 -3.89 4.00
N HIS A 121 10.35 -4.50 4.76
CA HIS A 121 11.72 -4.72 4.29
C HIS A 121 11.80 -5.66 3.08
N ARG A 122 10.96 -6.71 3.04
CA ARG A 122 10.92 -7.62 1.90
C ARG A 122 10.54 -6.89 0.62
N GLU A 123 9.45 -6.13 0.66
CA GLU A 123 8.96 -5.35 -0.49
C GLU A 123 9.96 -4.26 -0.92
N LEU A 124 10.61 -3.58 0.03
CA LEU A 124 11.71 -2.65 -0.27
C LEU A 124 12.85 -3.35 -1.02
N HIS A 125 13.26 -4.54 -0.56
CA HIS A 125 14.32 -5.31 -1.20
C HIS A 125 13.91 -5.78 -2.60
N GLU A 126 12.75 -6.39 -2.73
CA GLU A 126 12.24 -6.89 -4.00
C GLU A 126 12.16 -5.76 -5.03
N GLU A 127 11.53 -4.64 -4.68
CA GLU A 127 11.29 -3.59 -5.67
C GLU A 127 12.51 -2.69 -5.93
N LEU A 128 13.25 -2.26 -4.90
CA LEU A 128 14.37 -1.31 -5.07
C LEU A 128 15.69 -1.98 -5.44
N ILE A 129 15.85 -3.28 -5.19
CA ILE A 129 17.08 -4.02 -5.50
C ILE A 129 16.81 -5.03 -6.61
N ASP A 130 15.93 -6.00 -6.39
CA ASP A 130 15.82 -7.17 -7.29
C ASP A 130 15.15 -6.82 -8.62
N GLU A 131 14.08 -6.03 -8.61
CA GLU A 131 13.33 -5.68 -9.81
C GLU A 131 13.93 -4.48 -10.57
N THR A 132 14.34 -3.44 -9.85
CA THR A 132 14.78 -2.18 -10.46
C THR A 132 16.29 -1.98 -10.47
N GLY A 133 17.03 -2.59 -9.54
CA GLY A 133 18.47 -2.35 -9.34
C GLY A 133 18.81 -0.90 -9.00
N LEU A 134 17.86 -0.14 -8.43
CA LEU A 134 18.06 1.26 -8.05
C LEU A 134 18.99 1.40 -6.84
N LEU A 135 18.94 0.42 -5.94
CA LEU A 135 19.72 0.34 -4.72
C LEU A 135 20.43 -1.03 -4.62
N ASP A 136 21.37 -1.13 -3.69
CA ASP A 136 21.99 -2.39 -3.25
C ASP A 136 21.70 -2.67 -1.77
N SER A 137 22.04 -3.87 -1.28
CA SER A 137 21.70 -4.27 0.10
C SER A 137 22.31 -3.34 1.18
N ASN A 138 23.44 -2.67 0.91
CA ASN A 138 24.04 -1.76 1.88
C ASN A 138 23.25 -0.44 1.99
N ASP A 139 22.52 -0.07 0.95
CA ASP A 139 21.64 1.11 0.95
C ASP A 139 20.45 0.93 1.90
N LEU A 140 20.00 -0.32 2.12
CA LEU A 140 18.85 -0.66 2.97
C LEU A 140 19.23 -1.12 4.38
N GLU A 141 20.52 -1.38 4.66
CA GLU A 141 21.00 -1.98 5.93
C GLU A 141 20.59 -1.19 7.19
N ASP A 142 20.42 0.14 7.09
CA ASP A 142 19.93 0.99 8.18
C ASP A 142 18.69 1.81 7.78
N ALA A 143 17.88 1.31 6.84
CA ALA A 143 16.59 1.94 6.53
C ALA A 143 15.70 1.92 7.78
N GLN A 144 15.27 3.10 8.22
CA GLN A 144 14.38 3.21 9.38
C GLN A 144 12.94 3.21 8.89
N CYS A 145 12.15 2.28 9.42
CA CYS A 145 10.73 2.17 9.12
C CYS A 145 9.90 2.58 10.34
N SER A 146 8.90 3.44 10.14
CA SER A 146 7.95 3.79 11.20
C SER A 146 7.05 2.61 11.58
N GLU A 147 6.23 2.78 12.61
CA GLU A 147 5.03 1.95 12.75
C GLU A 147 4.08 2.16 11.56
N ALA A 148 3.30 1.13 11.25
CA ALA A 148 2.32 1.17 10.18
C ALA A 148 1.21 2.18 10.48
N THR A 149 0.89 2.99 9.47
CA THR A 149 -0.39 3.69 9.35
C THR A 149 -1.29 2.94 8.38
N TYR A 150 -2.59 3.17 8.41
CA TYR A 150 -3.58 2.37 7.70
C TYR A 150 -4.44 3.22 6.79
N ALA A 151 -4.65 2.73 5.57
CA ALA A 151 -5.66 3.24 4.65
C ALA A 151 -6.58 2.09 4.21
N THR A 152 -7.82 2.41 3.90
CA THR A 152 -8.76 1.46 3.32
C THR A 152 -9.44 2.05 2.10
N GLU A 153 -9.71 1.20 1.11
CA GLU A 153 -10.41 1.58 -0.11
C GLU A 153 -11.34 0.45 -0.53
N LEU A 154 -12.60 0.76 -0.79
CA LEU A 154 -13.54 -0.17 -1.39
C LEU A 154 -13.69 0.16 -2.87
N ALA A 155 -13.24 -0.73 -3.74
CA ALA A 155 -13.30 -0.58 -5.19
C ALA A 155 -14.09 -1.72 -5.83
N ASP A 156 -14.71 -1.46 -6.98
CA ASP A 156 -15.30 -2.54 -7.77
C ASP A 156 -14.21 -3.45 -8.31
N PHE A 157 -14.41 -4.77 -8.19
CA PHE A 157 -13.44 -5.77 -8.61
C PHE A 157 -14.08 -6.74 -9.56
N ASN A 158 -13.67 -6.68 -10.83
CA ASN A 158 -14.28 -7.46 -11.88
C ASN A 158 -13.24 -8.16 -12.76
N PRO A 159 -12.51 -9.16 -12.24
CA PRO A 159 -11.47 -9.85 -13.00
C PRO A 159 -12.04 -10.72 -14.13
N GLN A 160 -13.33 -11.08 -14.10
CA GLN A 160 -13.92 -12.14 -14.94
C GLN A 160 -15.35 -11.85 -15.44
N GLY A 161 -15.86 -10.63 -15.27
CA GLY A 161 -17.24 -10.30 -15.59
C GLY A 161 -18.26 -10.67 -14.51
N ILE A 162 -17.84 -11.07 -13.30
CA ILE A 162 -18.73 -11.34 -12.16
C ILE A 162 -19.28 -10.01 -11.66
N PRO A 163 -20.56 -9.69 -11.92
CA PRO A 163 -21.11 -8.39 -11.55
C PRO A 163 -21.25 -8.31 -10.02
N GLY A 164 -20.75 -7.22 -9.42
CA GLY A 164 -21.04 -6.87 -8.03
C GLY A 164 -20.03 -7.32 -6.98
N LEU A 165 -18.96 -8.04 -7.33
CA LEU A 165 -17.87 -8.30 -6.39
C LEU A 165 -17.07 -7.01 -6.15
N LYS A 166 -16.86 -6.68 -4.88
CA LYS A 166 -16.04 -5.55 -4.45
C LYS A 166 -14.73 -6.04 -3.86
N SER A 167 -13.67 -5.27 -4.04
CA SER A 167 -12.39 -5.45 -3.36
C SER A 167 -12.23 -4.39 -2.29
N LEU A 168 -12.10 -4.84 -1.05
CA LEU A 168 -11.61 -4.04 0.06
C LEU A 168 -10.09 -4.12 0.11
N ARG A 169 -9.42 -3.00 -0.12
CA ARG A 169 -7.99 -2.83 0.11
C ARG A 169 -7.77 -2.42 1.56
N ILE A 170 -6.87 -3.11 2.24
CA ILE A 170 -6.39 -2.77 3.59
C ILE A 170 -4.88 -2.56 3.45
N LEU A 171 -4.43 -1.33 3.64
CA LEU A 171 -3.09 -0.92 3.26
C LEU A 171 -2.33 -0.50 4.51
N GLU A 172 -1.22 -1.16 4.80
CA GLU A 172 -0.22 -0.70 5.76
C GLU A 172 0.74 0.24 5.05
N VAL A 173 0.90 1.46 5.55
CA VAL A 173 1.81 2.46 5.00
C VAL A 173 2.87 2.78 6.06
N PHE A 174 4.12 2.52 5.71
CA PHE A 174 5.28 2.74 6.55
C PHE A 174 6.05 3.96 6.03
N ASP A 175 6.33 4.94 6.88
CA ASP A 175 7.32 5.96 6.56
C ASP A 175 8.70 5.32 6.57
N VAL A 176 9.47 5.53 5.51
CA VAL A 176 10.79 4.94 5.34
C VAL A 176 11.82 6.05 5.16
N GLU A 177 12.75 6.13 6.11
CA GLU A 177 13.91 7.01 6.05
C GLU A 177 15.13 6.22 5.59
N LEU A 178 15.63 6.58 4.40
CA LEU A 178 16.85 6.04 3.83
C LEU A 178 18.05 6.94 4.16
N LYS A 179 19.25 6.36 4.12
CA LYS A 179 20.50 7.12 4.23
C LYS A 179 20.61 8.17 3.11
N PRO A 180 21.32 9.29 3.33
CA PRO A 180 21.52 10.32 2.31
C PRO A 180 22.08 9.79 0.98
N GLU A 181 22.98 8.81 1.02
CA GLU A 181 23.58 8.20 -0.17
C GLU A 181 22.54 7.44 -1.00
N ALA A 182 21.65 6.69 -0.35
CA ALA A 182 20.57 5.96 -0.99
C ALA A 182 19.50 6.93 -1.56
N GLN A 183 19.13 7.96 -0.79
CA GLN A 183 18.27 9.07 -1.26
C GLN A 183 18.85 9.71 -2.53
N GLU A 184 20.16 9.97 -2.56
CA GLU A 184 20.83 10.56 -3.72
C GLU A 184 20.80 9.64 -4.95
N LYS A 185 20.96 8.32 -4.77
CA LYS A 185 20.83 7.32 -5.85
C LYS A 185 19.42 7.36 -6.46
N LEU A 186 18.38 7.36 -5.62
CA LEU A 186 16.99 7.46 -6.08
C LEU A 186 16.72 8.78 -6.81
N ALA A 187 17.18 9.90 -6.24
CA ALA A 187 17.01 11.23 -6.82
C ALA A 187 17.71 11.34 -8.20
N LYS A 188 18.91 10.77 -8.36
CA LYS A 188 19.60 10.71 -9.65
C LYS A 188 18.80 9.88 -10.66
N SER A 189 18.36 8.68 -10.26
CA SER A 189 17.62 7.76 -11.13
C SER A 189 16.29 8.35 -11.61
N SER A 190 15.63 9.18 -10.79
CA SER A 190 14.41 9.89 -11.18
C SER A 190 14.59 10.92 -12.30
N ARG A 191 15.83 11.28 -12.62
CA ARG A 191 16.19 12.26 -13.66
C ARG A 191 16.79 11.61 -14.90
N ASP A 192 16.89 10.28 -14.92
CA ASP A 192 17.36 9.56 -16.07
C ASP A 192 16.41 9.72 -17.27
N PRO A 193 16.88 9.50 -18.51
CA PRO A 193 16.01 9.59 -19.70
C PRO A 193 14.83 8.62 -19.68
N ASN A 194 14.97 7.49 -18.96
CA ASN A 194 13.93 6.48 -18.77
C ASN A 194 13.88 6.12 -17.27
N PRO A 195 13.31 7.00 -16.44
CA PRO A 195 13.34 6.82 -15.00
C PRO A 195 12.46 5.63 -14.59
N LEU A 196 12.96 4.83 -13.65
CA LEU A 196 12.19 3.73 -13.03
C LEU A 196 11.46 4.18 -11.76
N ILE A 197 11.83 5.36 -11.24
CA ILE A 197 11.28 5.96 -10.03
C ILE A 197 10.99 7.44 -10.30
N HIS A 198 9.90 7.95 -9.75
CA HIS A 198 9.50 9.35 -9.86
C HIS A 198 9.21 9.91 -8.49
N PHE A 199 9.68 11.14 -8.23
CA PHE A 199 9.27 11.92 -7.07
C PHE A 199 8.12 12.84 -7.48
N VAL A 200 6.92 12.54 -7.00
CA VAL A 200 5.68 13.23 -7.36
C VAL A 200 5.12 14.04 -6.20
N THR A 201 4.43 15.12 -6.51
CA THR A 201 3.74 15.94 -5.52
C THR A 201 2.45 15.29 -5.04
N GLU A 202 1.95 15.71 -3.88
CA GLU A 202 0.62 15.29 -3.40
C GLU A 202 -0.48 15.69 -4.40
N GLU A 203 -0.36 16.85 -5.03
CA GLU A 203 -1.30 17.32 -6.06
C GLU A 203 -1.34 16.39 -7.27
N GLU A 204 -0.19 15.94 -7.77
CA GLU A 204 -0.12 14.98 -8.88
C GLU A 204 -0.78 13.64 -8.52
N ILE A 205 -0.55 13.14 -7.29
CA ILE A 205 -1.22 11.91 -6.80
C ILE A 205 -2.74 12.10 -6.79
N ARG A 206 -3.24 13.21 -6.24
CA ARG A 206 -4.68 13.51 -6.20
C ARG A 206 -5.29 13.70 -7.59
N ASN A 207 -4.53 14.25 -8.53
CA ASN A 207 -4.94 14.41 -9.92
C ASN A 207 -4.82 13.11 -10.73
N GLY A 208 -4.20 12.07 -10.17
CA GLY A 208 -4.02 10.76 -10.81
C GLY A 208 -3.02 10.76 -11.97
N GLN A 209 -2.22 11.82 -12.11
CA GLN A 209 -1.20 11.93 -13.15
C GLN A 209 -0.14 12.99 -12.80
N THR A 210 1.07 12.79 -13.32
CA THR A 210 2.15 13.78 -13.26
C THR A 210 1.90 14.96 -14.20
N SER A 211 2.63 16.05 -13.99
CA SER A 211 2.59 17.24 -14.85
C SER A 211 2.96 16.98 -16.32
N ASP A 212 3.75 15.96 -16.61
CA ASP A 212 4.09 15.50 -17.97
C ASP A 212 3.15 14.40 -18.51
N GLY A 213 2.10 14.05 -17.77
CA GLY A 213 1.01 13.19 -18.23
C GLY A 213 1.19 11.69 -17.98
N ILE A 214 2.15 11.28 -17.14
CA ILE A 214 2.29 9.89 -16.71
C ILE A 214 1.19 9.58 -15.71
N LYS A 215 0.44 8.49 -15.96
CA LYS A 215 -0.65 8.08 -15.09
C LYS A 215 -0.13 7.62 -13.72
N ILE A 216 -0.80 8.01 -12.65
CA ILE A 216 -0.56 7.51 -11.29
C ILE A 216 -1.73 6.59 -10.92
N ALA A 217 -1.42 5.43 -10.33
CA ALA A 217 -2.46 4.51 -9.86
C ALA A 217 -3.24 5.12 -8.70
N THR A 218 -4.57 4.93 -8.67
CA THR A 218 -5.43 5.51 -7.62
C THR A 218 -5.06 5.04 -6.22
N VAL A 219 -4.50 3.83 -6.10
CA VAL A 219 -4.02 3.30 -4.83
C VAL A 219 -2.93 4.19 -4.20
N SER A 220 -2.20 4.99 -4.98
CA SER A 220 -1.20 5.93 -4.46
C SER A 220 -1.79 7.00 -3.53
N GLU A 221 -3.09 7.27 -3.59
CA GLU A 221 -3.76 8.15 -2.62
C GLU A 221 -3.64 7.64 -1.18
N SER A 222 -3.46 6.32 -0.99
CA SER A 222 -3.25 5.73 0.34
C SER A 222 -2.01 6.26 1.04
N LEU A 223 -0.98 6.67 0.28
CA LEU A 223 0.23 7.30 0.84
C LEU A 223 -0.07 8.65 1.50
N LEU A 224 -1.17 9.31 1.12
CA LEU A 224 -1.62 10.58 1.66
C LEU A 224 -2.65 10.40 2.77
N ASP A 225 -3.54 9.42 2.60
CA ASP A 225 -4.73 9.25 3.45
C ASP A 225 -4.53 8.30 4.64
N ALA A 226 -3.40 7.60 4.73
CA ALA A 226 -3.15 6.64 5.81
C ALA A 226 -3.10 7.33 7.19
N GLN A 227 -3.77 6.71 8.17
CA GLN A 227 -3.96 7.23 9.53
C GLN A 227 -3.43 6.23 10.57
N GLY A 228 -3.28 6.67 11.82
CA GLY A 228 -2.68 5.85 12.89
C GLY A 228 -3.44 4.57 13.26
N GLU A 229 -4.73 4.45 12.93
CA GLU A 229 -5.55 3.29 13.32
C GLU A 229 -6.38 2.77 12.15
N LEU A 230 -6.40 1.44 11.98
CA LEU A 230 -7.43 0.76 11.22
C LEU A 230 -8.66 0.61 12.12
N VAL A 231 -9.65 1.48 11.94
CA VAL A 231 -10.88 1.43 12.77
C VAL A 231 -11.78 0.26 12.41
N GLU A 232 -12.69 -0.08 13.31
CA GLU A 232 -13.69 -1.12 13.09
C GLU A 232 -14.62 -0.76 11.92
N PHE A 233 -15.04 -1.76 11.14
CA PHE A 233 -16.00 -1.57 10.07
C PHE A 233 -17.41 -1.60 10.67
N GLU A 234 -18.14 -0.50 10.53
CA GLU A 234 -19.57 -0.33 10.91
C GLU A 234 -20.51 -0.66 9.76
#